data_AF-X1GXP1-F1
#
_entry.id   AF-X1GXP1-F1
#
_cell.length_a   1.000
_cell.length_b   1.000
_cell.length_c   1.000
_cell.angle_alpha   90.00
_cell.angle_beta   90.00
_cell.angle_gamma   90.00
#
_symmetry.space_group_name_H-M   'P 1'
#
loop_
_entity.id
_entity.type
_entity.pdbx_description
1 polymer ?
#
loop_
_entity_poly.entity_id
_entity_poly.type
_entity_poly.pdbx_seq_one_letter_code
_entity_poly.pdbx_strand_id
1 'polypeptide(L)' 'MELSKDGKEELALALLLWKDFKCQGKVDIDFYKQMLALADYIGVREELDELIKKVLVPFRITMD' A
#
# COMPACT_ATOMS: atom_id res chain seq x y z
N MET A 1 -5.63 13.40 17.77
CA MET A 1 -6.71 12.48 17.37
C MET A 1 -6.05 11.20 16.93
N GLU A 2 -6.34 10.09 17.59
CA GLU A 2 -5.88 8.77 17.15
C GLU A 2 -6.94 8.20 16.20
N LEU A 3 -6.51 7.65 15.06
CA LEU A 3 -7.40 6.97 14.14
C LEU A 3 -7.93 5.68 14.78
N SER A 4 -9.21 5.38 14.56
CA SER A 4 -9.76 4.06 14.83
C SER A 4 -9.09 3.01 13.95
N LYS A 5 -9.22 1.73 14.33
CA LYS A 5 -8.74 0.61 13.51
C LYS A 5 -9.29 0.69 12.08
N ASP A 6 -10.59 0.88 11.93
CA ASP A 6 -11.25 1.01 10.62
C ASP A 6 -10.68 2.20 9.83
N GLY A 7 -10.43 3.33 10.49
CA GLY A 7 -9.84 4.51 9.85
C GLY A 7 -8.41 4.27 9.36
N LYS A 8 -7.63 3.45 10.07
CA LYS A 8 -6.29 3.04 9.61
C LYS A 8 -6.35 2.08 8.43
N GLU A 9 -7.29 1.13 8.44
CA GLU A 9 -7.50 0.21 7.32
C GLU A 9 -7.93 0.95 6.04
N GLU A 10 -8.86 1.91 6.15
CA GLU A 10 -9.26 2.75 5.02
C GLU A 10 -8.10 3.58 4.46
N LEU A 11 -7.27 4.16 5.33
CA LEU A 11 -6.11 4.94 4.92
C LEU A 11 -5.04 4.08 4.25
N ALA A 12 -4.81 2.87 4.76
CA ALA A 12 -3.91 1.90 4.15
C ALA A 12 -4.42 1.44 2.77
N LEU A 13 -5.72 1.22 2.61
CA LEU A 13 -6.33 0.92 1.30
C LEU A 13 -6.16 2.08 0.32
N ALA A 14 -6.37 3.32 0.77
CA ALA A 14 -6.17 4.51 -0.05
C ALA A 14 -4.71 4.64 -0.54
N LEU A 15 -3.72 4.35 0.32
CA LEU A 15 -2.31 4.31 -0.06
C LEU A 15 -2.02 3.26 -1.14
N LEU A 16 -2.59 2.06 -0.99
CA LEU A 16 -2.41 0.98 -1.95
C LEU A 16 -2.99 1.34 -3.33
N LEU A 17 -4.18 1.92 -3.36
CA LEU A 17 -4.83 2.39 -4.59
C LEU A 17 -4.08 3.57 -5.22
N TRP A 18 -3.56 4.49 -4.40
CA TRP A 18 -2.74 5.60 -4.88
C TRP A 18 -1.47 5.11 -5.57
N LYS A 19 -0.78 4.12 -4.98
CA LYS A 19 0.35 3.44 -5.63
C LYS A 19 -0.06 2.84 -6.95
N ASP A 20 -1.20 2.14 -7.00
CA ASP A 20 -1.65 1.49 -8.23
C ASP A 20 -1.95 2.49 -9.36
N PHE A 21 -2.63 3.59 -9.02
CA PHE A 21 -2.89 4.69 -9.94
C PHE A 21 -1.60 5.32 -10.47
N LYS A 22 -0.61 5.55 -9.60
CA LYS A 22 0.66 6.18 -9.97
C LYS A 22 1.55 5.27 -10.82
N CYS A 23 1.56 3.98 -10.54
CA CYS A 23 2.33 3.00 -11.28
C CYS A 23 1.59 2.45 -12.50
N GLN A 24 0.34 2.85 -12.75
CA GLN A 24 -0.51 2.31 -13.82
C GLN A 24 -0.60 0.78 -13.78
N GLY A 25 -0.75 0.20 -12.58
CA GLY A 25 -0.75 -1.24 -12.38
C GLY A 25 0.62 -1.93 -12.48
N LYS A 26 1.70 -1.21 -12.79
CA LYS A 26 3.06 -1.76 -12.79
C LYS A 26 3.67 -1.81 -11.39
N VAL A 27 4.74 -2.58 -11.25
CA VAL A 27 5.57 -2.58 -10.05
C VAL A 27 6.70 -1.56 -10.26
N ASP A 28 6.66 -0.47 -9.51
CA ASP A 28 7.77 0.47 -9.38
C ASP A 28 8.33 0.33 -7.97
N ILE A 29 9.58 -0.13 -7.87
CA ILE A 29 10.24 -0.43 -6.59
C ILE A 29 10.48 0.86 -5.78
N ASP A 30 10.83 1.96 -6.45
CA ASP A 30 11.12 3.22 -5.75
C ASP A 30 9.84 3.86 -5.25
N PHE A 31 8.75 3.79 -6.05
CA PHE A 31 7.44 4.21 -5.58
C PHE A 31 6.93 3.34 -4.44
N TYR A 32 7.16 2.02 -4.50
CA TYR A 32 6.80 1.10 -3.42
C TYR A 32 7.51 1.48 -2.12
N LYS A 33 8.82 1.77 -2.15
CA LYS A 33 9.57 2.27 -0.98
C LYS A 33 8.99 3.57 -0.43
N GLN A 34 8.58 4.49 -1.30
CA GLN A 34 7.95 5.76 -0.88
C GLN A 34 6.60 5.54 -0.20
N MET A 35 5.76 4.65 -0.76
CA MET A 35 4.49 4.26 -0.15
C MET A 35 4.70 3.67 1.25
N LEU A 36 5.69 2.79 1.39
CA LEU A 36 6.06 2.17 2.66
C LEU A 36 6.51 3.22 3.70
N ALA A 37 7.41 4.13 3.32
CA ALA A 37 7.86 5.19 4.19
C ALA A 37 6.73 6.14 4.63
N LEU A 38 5.77 6.43 3.73
CA LEU A 38 4.60 7.22 4.06
C LEU A 38 3.66 6.48 5.03
N ALA A 39 3.49 5.18 4.86
CA ALA A 39 2.69 4.35 5.75
C ALA A 39 3.27 4.29 7.17
N ASP A 40 4.60 4.22 7.28
CA ASP A 40 5.31 4.31 8.57
C ASP A 40 5.10 5.68 9.22
N TYR A 41 5.22 6.76 8.45
CA TYR A 41 5.03 8.13 8.94
C TYR A 41 3.61 8.39 9.46
N ILE A 42 2.58 7.88 8.78
CA ILE A 42 1.18 8.07 9.19
C ILE A 42 0.64 6.97 10.12
N GLY A 43 1.48 5.98 10.47
CA GLY A 43 1.17 4.96 11.47
C GLY A 43 0.15 3.90 11.02
N VAL A 44 0.18 3.52 9.74
CA VAL A 44 -0.71 2.50 9.14
C VAL A 44 0.04 1.34 8.48
N ARG A 45 1.30 1.15 8.87
CA ARG A 45 2.19 0.17 8.25
C ARG A 45 1.68 -1.27 8.36
N GLU A 46 1.15 -1.62 9.52
CA GLU A 46 0.66 -2.97 9.81
C GLU A 46 -0.56 -3.30 8.96
N GLU A 47 -1.53 -2.40 8.90
CA GLU A 47 -2.75 -2.52 8.09
C GLU A 47 -2.41 -2.59 6.59
N LEU A 48 -1.43 -1.80 6.14
CA LEU A 48 -0.96 -1.85 4.76
C LEU A 48 -0.30 -3.20 4.42
N ASP A 49 0.58 -3.73 5.28
CA ASP A 49 1.22 -5.03 5.05
C ASP A 49 0.18 -6.17 5.05
N GLU A 50 -0.87 -6.10 5.88
CA GLU A 50 -2.00 -7.03 5.81
C GLU A 50 -2.76 -6.94 4.49
N LEU A 51 -3.08 -5.73 4.04
CA LEU A 51 -3.81 -5.51 2.79
C LEU A 51 -2.99 -5.99 1.59
N ILE A 52 -1.69 -5.71 1.56
CA ILE A 52 -0.80 -6.18 0.51
C ILE A 52 -0.84 -7.72 0.41
N LYS A 53 -0.79 -8.44 1.54
CA LYS A 53 -0.92 -9.92 1.56
C LYS A 53 -2.29 -10.39 1.03
N LYS A 54 -3.36 -9.68 1.35
CA LYS A 54 -4.74 -10.01 0.94
C LYS A 54 -4.99 -9.69 -0.55
N VAL A 55 -4.37 -8.63 -1.08
CA VAL A 55 -4.60 -8.09 -2.43
C VAL A 55 -3.59 -8.61 -3.46
N LEU A 56 -2.45 -9.18 -3.06
CA LEU A 56 -1.37 -9.63 -3.96
C LEU A 56 -1.73 -10.77 -4.94
N VAL A 57 -2.95 -11.27 -4.94
CA VAL A 57 -3.47 -12.21 -5.95
C VAL A 57 -4.16 -11.39 -7.06
N PRO A 58 -3.51 -10.85 -8.11
CA PRO A 58 -2.36 -11.37 -8.86
C PRO A 58 -1.39 -10.27 -9.32
N PHE A 59 -0.36 -9.91 -8.54
CA PHE A 59 0.80 -9.26 -9.13
C PHE A 59 1.58 -10.33 -9.90
N ARG A 60 1.19 -10.57 -11.16
CA ARG A 60 2.10 -11.21 -12.11
C ARG A 60 3.31 -10.31 -12.20
N ILE A 61 4.33 -10.63 -11.43
CA ILE A 61 5.69 -10.18 -11.68
C ILE A 61 6.04 -10.78 -13.04
N THR A 62 5.74 -10.06 -14.13
CA THR A 62 6.46 -10.26 -15.39
C THR A 62 7.86 -9.74 -15.13
N MET A 63 8.74 -10.65 -14.71
CA MET A 63 10.17 -10.48 -14.95
C MET A 63 10.34 -10.70 -16.45
N ASP A 64 10.59 -9.62 -17.19
CA ASP A 64 11.21 -9.72 -18.51
C ASP A 64 12.65 -10.26 -18.37
#